data_AF-A0A8B5WWI7-F1
#
_entry.id   AF-A0A8B5WWI7-F1
#
_cell.length_a   1.000
_cell.length_b   1.000
_cell.length_c   1.000
_cell.angle_alpha   90.00
_cell.angle_beta   90.00
_cell.angle_gamma   90.00
#
_symmetry.space_group_name_H-M   'P 1'
#
loop_
_entity.id
_entity.type
_entity.pdbx_description
1 polymer ?
#
loop_
_entity_poly.entity_id
_entity_poly.type
_entity_poly.pdbx_seq_one_letter_code
_entity_poly.pdbx_strand_id
1 'polypeptide(L)' 'MEREQWLVAALPELAVQILDQARQHGRVTIGEMIRVTGASRNTLKEHFRRLLEQGHLVRRGRGKGTWYTLP' A
#
# COMPACT_ATOMS: atom_id res chain seq x y z
N MET A 1 14.41 -17.36 -7.74
CA MET A 1 14.12 -15.94 -7.48
C MET A 1 13.93 -15.78 -5.99
N GLU A 2 15.09 -15.79 -5.33
CA GLU A 2 15.30 -15.55 -3.92
C GLU A 2 14.59 -14.28 -3.45
N ARG A 3 13.66 -14.39 -2.48
CA ARG A 3 13.32 -13.26 -1.63
C ARG A 3 14.29 -13.28 -0.46
N GLU A 4 15.45 -12.72 -0.77
CA GLU A 4 16.62 -12.65 0.06
C GLU A 4 16.33 -11.79 1.31
N GLN A 5 16.17 -12.47 2.45
CA GLN A 5 16.86 -12.17 3.71
C GLN A 5 17.60 -10.81 3.80
N TRP A 6 16.90 -9.70 4.03
CA TRP A 6 17.55 -8.49 4.55
C TRP A 6 16.73 -7.82 5.66
N LEU A 7 17.35 -7.90 6.83
CA LEU A 7 16.98 -7.31 8.09
C LEU A 7 17.54 -5.89 8.09
N VAL A 8 16.79 -4.90 7.62
CA VAL A 8 17.13 -3.47 7.76
C VAL A 8 15.84 -2.68 7.89
N ALA A 9 15.88 -1.57 8.62
CA ALA A 9 14.84 -0.56 8.80
C ALA A 9 14.35 0.14 7.49
N ALA A 10 14.03 -0.63 6.46
CA ALA A 10 13.51 -0.25 5.16
C ALA A 10 11.99 -0.51 5.14
N LEU A 11 11.24 0.26 4.35
CA LEU A 11 9.79 0.13 4.26
C LEU A 11 9.35 -1.35 4.15
N PRO A 12 8.37 -1.80 4.94
CA PRO A 12 7.88 -3.17 4.89
C PRO A 12 7.46 -3.52 3.46
N GLU A 13 7.73 -4.74 2.98
CA GLU A 13 7.49 -5.16 1.59
C GLU A 13 6.08 -4.82 1.07
N LEU A 14 5.08 -4.84 1.97
CA LEU A 14 3.72 -4.44 1.66
C LEU A 14 3.60 -2.96 1.28
N ALA A 15 4.34 -2.06 1.93
CA ALA A 15 4.35 -0.64 1.61
C ALA A 15 4.93 -0.39 0.22
N VAL A 16 6.02 -1.07 -0.14
CA VAL A 16 6.60 -0.98 -1.49
C VAL A 16 5.61 -1.45 -2.54
N GLN A 17 4.96 -2.59 -2.31
CA GLN A 17 3.93 -3.11 -3.23
C GLN A 17 2.72 -2.16 -3.37
N ILE A 18 2.30 -1.51 -2.28
CA ILE A 18 1.22 -0.51 -2.33
C ILE A 18 1.62 0.67 -3.23
N LEU A 19 2.83 1.21 -3.05
CA LEU A 19 3.31 2.36 -3.82
C LEU A 19 3.50 2.01 -5.29
N ASP A 20 4.06 0.84 -5.58
CA ASP A 20 4.25 0.39 -6.95
C ASP A 20 2.91 0.15 -7.65
N GLN A 21 1.92 -0.42 -6.95
CA GLN A 21 0.58 -0.56 -7.51
C GLN A 21 -0.10 0.79 -7.78
N ALA A 22 0.06 1.76 -6.87
CA ALA A 22 -0.42 3.12 -7.06
C ALA A 22 0.25 3.80 -8.27
N ARG A 23 1.55 3.53 -8.49
CA ARG A 23 2.32 4.06 -9.62
C ARG A 23 1.92 3.43 -10.95
N GLN A 24 1.74 2.12 -10.99
CA GLN A 24 1.39 1.37 -12.20
C GLN A 24 -0.04 1.67 -12.67
N HIS A 25 -0.99 1.78 -11.74
CA HIS A 25 -2.41 1.93 -12.07
C HIS A 25 -2.95 3.36 -11.86
N GLY A 26 -2.11 4.29 -11.38
CA GLY A 26 -2.48 5.66 -11.00
C GLY A 26 -3.33 5.76 -9.71
N ARG A 27 -3.90 4.65 -9.25
CA ARG A 27 -4.63 4.52 -8.00
C ARG A 27 -4.46 3.12 -7.42
N VAL A 28 -4.67 3.00 -6.13
CA VAL A 28 -4.71 1.72 -5.43
C VAL A 28 -5.79 1.73 -4.36
N THR A 29 -6.49 0.62 -4.20
CA THR A 29 -7.43 0.39 -3.10
C THR A 29 -6.93 -0.72 -2.17
N ILE A 30 -7.38 -0.68 -0.91
CA ILE A 30 -7.12 -1.79 0.03
C ILE A 30 -7.68 -3.11 -0.54
N GLY A 31 -8.82 -3.07 -1.23
CA GLY A 31 -9.43 -4.26 -1.84
C GLY A 31 -8.57 -4.90 -2.92
N GLU A 32 -7.90 -4.09 -3.75
CA GLU A 32 -6.92 -4.58 -4.72
C GLU A 32 -5.71 -5.19 -4.03
N MET A 33 -5.17 -4.53 -3.00
CA MET A 33 -4.00 -5.05 -2.29
C MET A 33 -4.27 -6.35 -1.54
N ILE A 34 -5.51 -6.58 -1.07
CA ILE A 34 -5.91 -7.88 -0.51
C ILE A 34 -5.79 -8.97 -1.59
N ARG A 35 -6.23 -8.70 -2.83
CA ARG A 35 -6.18 -9.68 -3.93
C ARG A 35 -4.75 -9.93 -4.41
N VAL A 36 -3.92 -8.89 -4.45
CA VAL A 36 -2.53 -8.98 -4.92
C VAL A 36 -1.62 -9.65 -3.90
N THR A 37 -1.74 -9.28 -2.62
CA THR A 37 -0.78 -9.70 -1.59
C THR A 37 -1.30 -10.81 -0.67
N GLY A 38 -2.61 -11.07 -0.66
CA GLY A 38 -3.24 -11.99 0.28
C GLY A 38 -3.21 -11.51 1.75
N ALA A 39 -2.67 -10.31 2.01
CA ALA A 39 -2.55 -9.79 3.36
C ALA A 39 -3.91 -9.43 3.96
N SER A 40 -4.00 -9.53 5.30
CA SER A 40 -5.18 -9.12 6.03
C SER A 40 -5.50 -7.64 5.80
N ARG A 41 -6.79 -7.33 5.71
CA ARG A 41 -7.29 -5.95 5.64
C ARG A 41 -6.74 -5.07 6.77
N ASN A 42 -6.56 -5.63 7.97
CA ASN A 42 -6.08 -4.87 9.13
C ASN A 42 -4.62 -4.41 8.92
N THR A 43 -3.75 -5.34 8.52
CA THR A 43 -2.35 -5.06 8.17
C THR A 43 -2.25 -4.03 7.06
N LEU A 44 -3.04 -4.18 5.99
CA LEU A 44 -3.05 -3.21 4.89
C LEU A 44 -3.51 -1.83 5.36
N LYS A 45 -4.56 -1.73 6.19
CA LYS A 45 -4.99 -0.45 6.76
C LYS A 45 -3.86 0.24 7.52
N GLU A 46 -3.08 -0.50 8.29
CA GLU A 46 -1.92 0.06 9.02
C GLU A 46 -0.84 0.58 8.07
N HIS A 47 -0.50 -0.17 7.01
CA HIS A 47 0.47 0.30 6.01
C HIS A 47 -0.03 1.52 5.23
N PHE A 48 -1.27 1.50 4.77
CA PHE A 48 -1.88 2.65 4.09
C PHE A 48 -1.90 3.88 4.99
N ARG A 49 -2.23 3.71 6.28
CA ARG A 49 -2.21 4.80 7.25
C ARG A 49 -0.79 5.38 7.40
N ARG A 50 0.23 4.53 7.59
CA ARG A 50 1.63 4.99 7.69
C ARG A 50 2.07 5.74 6.43
N LEU A 51 1.74 5.23 5.25
CA LEU A 51 2.06 5.87 3.98
C LEU A 51 1.35 7.22 3.78
N LEU A 52 0.12 7.38 4.28
CA LEU A 52 -0.56 8.67 4.32
C LEU A 52 0.11 9.64 5.30
N GLU A 53 0.43 9.17 6.51
CA GLU A 53 1.09 9.96 7.56
C GLU A 53 2.49 10.43 7.12
N GLN A 54 3.19 9.62 6.31
CA GLN A 54 4.48 9.95 5.69
C GLN A 54 4.36 10.81 4.42
N GLY A 55 3.15 11.07 3.92
CA GLY A 55 2.92 11.87 2.71
C GLY A 55 3.23 11.15 1.39
N HIS A 56 3.44 9.83 1.42
CA HIS A 56 3.68 9.03 0.21
C HIS A 56 2.40 8.69 -0.56
N LEU A 57 1.24 8.78 0.10
CA LEU A 57 -0.06 8.58 -0.52
C LEU A 57 -1.01 9.73 -0.20
N VAL A 58 -1.96 9.96 -1.09
CA VAL A 58 -3.09 10.86 -0.90
C VAL A 58 -4.37 10.06 -0.96
N ARG A 59 -5.19 10.15 0.10
CA ARG A 59 -6.52 9.54 0.12
C ARG A 59 -7.48 10.33 -0.77
N ARG A 60 -8.14 9.65 -1.69
CA ARG A 60 -9.19 10.20 -2.56
C ARG A 60 -10.50 9.46 -2.33
N GLY A 61 -11.61 10.16 -2.54
CA GLY A 61 -12.96 9.65 -2.33
C GLY A 61 -13.38 9.53 -0.86
N ARG A 62 -14.58 8.99 -0.62
CA ARG A 62 -15.20 8.85 0.71
C ARG A 62 -15.97 7.53 0.81
N GLY A 63 -15.86 6.85 1.95
CA GLY A 63 -16.62 5.62 2.21
C GLY A 63 -16.22 4.46 1.30
N LYS A 64 -17.21 3.84 0.63
CA LYS A 64 -17.01 2.66 -0.23
C LYS A 64 -16.16 2.93 -1.48
N GLY A 65 -16.06 4.19 -1.90
CA GLY A 65 -15.20 4.61 -3.01
C GLY A 65 -13.91 5.26 -2.52
N THR A 66 -13.25 4.72 -1.50
CA THR A 66 -11.95 5.25 -1.05
C THR A 66 -10.83 4.59 -1.86
N TRP A 67 -10.00 5.39 -2.50
CA TRP A 67 -8.76 4.94 -3.16
C TRP A 67 -7.61 5.87 -2.80
N TYR A 68 -6.41 5.46 -3.13
CA TYR A 68 -5.19 6.16 -2.79
C TYR A 68 -4.36 6.37 -4.05
N THR A 69 -3.75 7.54 -4.17
CA THR A 69 -2.87 7.87 -5.28
C THR A 69 -1.54 8.32 -4.72
N LEU A 70 -0.49 8.33 -5.54
CA LEU A 70 0.70 9.10 -5.23
C LEU A 70 0.32 10.61 -5.20
N PRO A 71 1.04 11.43 -4.41
CA PRO A 71 0.82 12.88 -4.34
C PRO A 71 1.00 13.59 -5.68
#